data_AF-A0AAU2Y8Z2-F1
#
_entry.id   AF-A0AAU2Y8Z2-F1
#
_cell.length_a   1.000
_cell.length_b   1.000
_cell.length_c   1.000
_cell.angle_alpha   90.00
_cell.angle_beta   90.00
_cell.angle_gamma   90.00
#
_symmetry.space_group_name_H-M   'P 1'
#
loop_
_entity.id
_entity.type
_entity.pdbx_description
1 polymer ?
#
loop_
_entity_poly.entity_id
_entity_poly.type
_entity_poly.pdbx_seq_one_letter_code
_entity_poly.pdbx_strand_id
1 'polypeptide(L)'
;MTKTLAQLPYAADSPIAYLLDLAADVDEPSEDEQRDDAQTTAAHHIYRAYLNSISHVLEVTDWQGYPAWEGVGGRRFEPSAVAWLDGGLWLHHTLHISEADGARDVLTLIVPCTCTRGYVDILLDTEDDLIEILAELRPTHGRSPHSVTPVDCHSVQTVPPLRRLAR
;
A
#
# COMPACT_ATOMS: atom_id res chain seq x y z
N MET A 1 43.12 21.53 28.90
CA MET A 1 41.67 21.54 28.65
C MET A 1 41.25 20.10 28.38
N THR A 2 40.76 19.42 29.41
CA THR A 2 40.37 18.00 29.34
C THR A 2 38.95 17.93 28.83
N LYS A 3 38.76 17.35 27.64
CA LYS A 3 37.45 17.14 27.02
C LYS A 3 36.71 16.08 27.85
N THR A 4 35.70 16.48 28.60
CA THR A 4 34.79 15.56 29.28
C THR A 4 34.14 14.68 28.22
N LEU A 5 34.56 13.42 28.13
CA LEU A 5 33.80 12.40 27.41
C LEU A 5 32.49 12.26 28.17
N ALA A 6 31.38 12.65 27.54
CA ALA A 6 30.07 12.34 28.06
C ALA A 6 30.02 10.83 28.30
N GLN A 7 29.86 10.44 29.55
CA GLN A 7 29.74 9.05 29.94
C GLN A 7 28.51 8.50 29.23
N LEU A 8 28.70 7.51 28.34
CA LEU A 8 27.56 6.81 27.76
C LEU A 8 26.72 6.27 28.93
N PRO A 9 25.38 6.37 28.88
CA PRO A 9 24.51 5.99 30.00
C PRO A 9 24.51 4.47 30.29
N TYR A 10 25.36 3.71 29.61
CA TYR A 10 25.53 2.27 29.69
C TYR A 10 27.02 1.90 29.54
N ALA A 11 27.40 0.73 30.05
CA ALA A 11 28.75 0.20 29.90
C ALA A 11 28.99 -0.24 28.44
N ALA A 12 30.20 -0.03 27.93
CA ALA A 12 30.55 -0.32 26.53
C ALA A 12 30.45 -1.82 26.16
N ASP A 13 30.51 -2.71 27.16
CA ASP A 13 30.39 -4.17 27.05
C ASP A 13 28.98 -4.68 27.42
N SER A 14 28.03 -3.78 27.68
CA SER A 14 26.67 -4.18 28.01
C SER A 14 25.91 -4.69 26.78
N PRO A 15 24.90 -5.57 26.96
CA PRO A 15 24.04 -6.00 25.87
C PRO A 15 23.40 -4.83 25.10
N ILE A 16 23.12 -3.69 25.74
CA ILE A 16 22.55 -2.52 25.06
C ILE A 16 23.58 -1.81 24.18
N ALA A 17 24.85 -1.77 24.57
CA ALA A 17 25.92 -1.24 23.71
C ALA A 17 26.04 -2.09 22.43
N TYR A 18 26.03 -3.41 22.58
CA TYR A 18 26.05 -4.33 21.45
C TYR A 18 24.84 -4.17 20.51
N LEU A 19 23.63 -4.01 21.06
CA LEU A 19 22.42 -3.78 20.25
C LEU A 19 22.46 -2.43 19.51
N LEU A 20 23.05 -1.39 20.11
CA LEU A 20 23.19 -0.08 19.48
C LEU A 20 24.26 -0.08 18.38
N ASP A 21 25.37 -0.77 18.59
CA ASP A 21 26.39 -0.98 17.56
C ASP A 21 25.81 -1.80 16.41
N LEU A 22 25.07 -2.88 16.71
CA LEU A 22 24.34 -3.65 15.70
C LEU A 22 23.37 -2.77 14.92
N ALA A 23 22.57 -1.95 15.62
CA ALA A 23 21.61 -1.04 14.98
C ALA A 23 22.28 0.04 14.12
N ALA A 24 23.51 0.45 14.46
CA ALA A 24 24.29 1.39 13.65
C ALA A 24 24.86 0.74 12.38
N ASP A 25 25.04 -0.59 12.39
CA ASP A 25 25.53 -1.39 11.27
C ASP A 25 24.41 -1.99 10.40
N VAL A 26 23.12 -1.74 10.73
CA VAL A 26 21.99 -2.19 9.90
C VAL A 26 21.90 -1.33 8.65
N ASP A 27 22.11 -1.93 7.48
CA ASP A 27 21.87 -1.32 6.18
C ASP A 27 20.37 -1.07 5.94
N GLU A 28 20.05 -0.09 5.09
CA GLU A 28 18.68 0.10 4.61
C GLU A 28 18.20 -1.15 3.84
N PRO A 29 16.93 -1.57 4.01
CA PRO A 29 16.40 -2.72 3.28
C PRO A 29 16.55 -2.54 1.77
N SER A 30 17.01 -3.59 1.09
CA SER A 30 17.07 -3.64 -0.36
C SER A 30 15.68 -3.55 -0.98
N GLU A 31 15.58 -3.17 -2.26
CA GLU A 31 14.27 -3.11 -2.93
C GLU A 31 13.54 -4.46 -2.95
N ASP A 32 14.28 -5.58 -3.04
CA ASP A 32 13.68 -6.92 -3.02
C ASP A 32 13.11 -7.25 -1.62
N GLU A 33 13.84 -6.93 -0.55
CA GLU A 33 13.32 -7.05 0.82
C GLU A 33 12.08 -6.17 1.03
N GLN A 34 12.08 -4.94 0.51
CA GLN A 34 10.91 -4.05 0.59
C GLN A 34 9.69 -4.62 -0.15
N ARG A 35 9.88 -5.26 -1.31
CA ARG A 35 8.80 -5.91 -2.06
C ARG A 35 8.21 -7.08 -1.26
N ASP A 36 9.08 -7.95 -0.76
CA ASP A 36 8.69 -9.14 0.00
C ASP A 36 8.00 -8.77 1.32
N ASP A 37 8.50 -7.74 2.01
CA ASP A 37 7.90 -7.21 3.23
C ASP A 37 6.54 -6.57 2.95
N ALA A 38 6.41 -5.77 1.89
CA ALA A 38 5.14 -5.15 1.52
C ALA A 38 4.08 -6.21 1.18
N GLN A 39 4.47 -7.25 0.44
CA GLN A 39 3.61 -8.39 0.11
C GLN A 39 3.14 -9.12 1.38
N THR A 40 4.09 -9.46 2.26
CA THR A 40 3.81 -10.17 3.51
C THR A 40 2.94 -9.34 4.44
N THR A 41 3.22 -8.04 4.55
CA THR A 41 2.47 -7.11 5.39
C THR A 41 1.03 -6.97 4.90
N ALA A 42 0.82 -6.82 3.58
CA ALA A 42 -0.53 -6.73 3.01
C ALA A 42 -1.35 -8.00 3.29
N ALA A 43 -0.75 -9.18 3.08
CA ALA A 43 -1.40 -10.45 3.36
C ALA A 43 -1.72 -10.63 4.85
N HIS A 44 -0.81 -10.22 5.73
CA HIS A 44 -1.04 -10.24 7.17
C HIS A 44 -2.13 -9.26 7.60
N HIS A 45 -2.16 -8.06 7.00
CA HIS A 45 -3.20 -7.07 7.25
C HIS A 45 -4.58 -7.61 6.89
N ILE A 46 -4.76 -8.20 5.70
CA ILE A 46 -6.06 -8.78 5.33
C ILE A 46 -6.46 -9.94 6.22
N TYR A 47 -5.51 -10.79 6.63
CA TYR A 47 -5.79 -11.88 7.55
C TYR A 47 -6.32 -11.35 8.90
N ARG A 48 -5.77 -10.25 9.39
CA ARG A 48 -6.13 -9.68 10.70
C ARG A 48 -7.40 -8.82 10.65
N ALA A 49 -7.51 -7.94 9.66
CA ALA A 49 -8.56 -6.92 9.58
C ALA A 49 -9.79 -7.37 8.77
N TYR A 50 -9.62 -8.34 7.87
CA TYR A 50 -10.65 -8.84 6.95
C TYR A 50 -10.79 -10.37 7.06
N LEU A 51 -10.79 -10.86 8.30
CA LEU A 51 -10.69 -12.28 8.64
C LEU A 51 -11.84 -13.11 8.04
N ASN A 52 -13.03 -12.55 7.87
CA ASN A 52 -14.21 -13.28 7.43
C ASN A 52 -14.60 -12.97 5.98
N SER A 53 -13.74 -12.27 5.23
CA SER A 53 -14.02 -11.80 3.87
C SER A 53 -12.85 -12.05 2.91
N ILE A 54 -12.01 -11.04 2.67
CA ILE A 54 -10.94 -11.09 1.64
C ILE A 54 -9.89 -12.15 1.99
N SER A 55 -9.62 -12.39 3.27
CA SER A 55 -8.64 -13.39 3.73
C SER A 55 -8.93 -14.82 3.24
N HIS A 56 -10.18 -15.13 2.91
CA HIS A 56 -10.59 -16.45 2.43
C HIS A 56 -10.31 -16.67 0.94
N VAL A 57 -10.06 -15.60 0.18
CA VAL A 57 -9.94 -15.65 -1.28
C VAL A 57 -8.60 -15.15 -1.80
N LEU A 58 -7.81 -14.48 -0.96
CA LEU A 58 -6.45 -14.05 -1.28
C LEU A 58 -5.44 -14.70 -0.34
N GLU A 59 -4.42 -15.30 -0.94
CA GLU A 59 -3.22 -15.79 -0.28
C GLU A 59 -2.07 -14.79 -0.45
N VAL A 60 -0.98 -15.03 0.29
CA VAL A 60 0.24 -14.19 0.21
C VAL A 60 0.75 -14.08 -1.23
N THR A 61 0.68 -15.16 -2.01
CA THR A 61 1.19 -15.22 -3.39
C THR A 61 0.35 -14.43 -4.40
N ASP A 62 -0.85 -13.99 -4.04
CA ASP A 62 -1.72 -13.18 -4.92
C ASP A 62 -1.35 -11.68 -4.89
N TRP A 63 -0.54 -11.29 -3.90
CA TRP A 63 -0.04 -9.94 -3.75
C TRP A 63 1.28 -9.75 -4.50
N GLN A 64 1.38 -8.66 -5.24
CA GLN A 64 2.62 -8.19 -5.83
C GLN A 64 3.14 -6.99 -5.03
N GLY A 65 4.30 -7.12 -4.43
CA GLY A 65 4.99 -6.03 -3.73
C GLY A 65 5.69 -5.05 -4.68
N TYR A 66 5.80 -3.80 -4.25
CA TYR A 66 6.51 -2.69 -4.89
C TYR A 66 7.35 -1.96 -3.84
N PRO A 67 8.62 -1.64 -4.15
CA PRO A 67 9.49 -0.98 -3.20
C PRO A 67 9.08 0.50 -3.03
N ALA A 68 9.70 1.17 -2.07
CA ALA A 68 9.64 2.61 -1.99
C ALA A 68 10.16 3.24 -3.29
N TRP A 69 9.55 4.35 -3.70
CA TRP A 69 9.94 5.06 -4.90
C TRP A 69 9.92 6.56 -4.71
N GLU A 70 10.97 7.24 -5.16
CA GLU A 70 11.01 8.70 -5.23
C GLU A 70 10.66 9.16 -6.66
N GLY A 71 9.48 9.75 -6.79
CA GLY A 71 8.96 10.28 -8.03
C GLY A 71 9.55 11.64 -8.40
N VAL A 72 9.30 12.04 -9.65
CA VAL A 72 9.69 13.36 -10.16
C VAL A 72 9.06 14.46 -9.31
N GLY A 73 9.88 15.39 -8.83
CA GLY A 73 9.45 16.49 -7.95
C GLY A 73 9.57 16.20 -6.45
N GLY A 74 10.32 15.16 -6.06
CA GLY A 74 10.62 14.87 -4.65
C GLY A 74 9.46 14.22 -3.89
N ARG A 75 8.47 13.67 -4.62
CA ARG A 75 7.37 12.93 -4.02
C ARG A 75 7.86 11.53 -3.68
N ARG A 76 7.79 11.16 -2.40
CA ARG A 76 8.14 9.82 -1.95
C ARG A 76 6.90 8.97 -1.80
N PHE A 77 7.02 7.72 -2.22
CA PHE A 77 6.02 6.68 -2.09
C PHE A 77 6.62 5.57 -1.24
N GLU A 78 5.89 5.17 -0.21
CA GLU A 78 6.25 4.04 0.64
C GLU A 78 6.12 2.71 -0.12
N PRO A 79 6.77 1.64 0.36
CA PRO A 79 6.51 0.30 -0.15
C PRO A 79 5.01 -0.02 -0.11
N SER A 80 4.55 -0.72 -1.14
CA SER A 80 3.12 -1.01 -1.34
C SER A 80 2.94 -2.40 -1.94
N ALA A 81 1.73 -2.93 -1.85
CA ALA A 81 1.39 -4.19 -2.50
C ALA A 81 0.05 -4.09 -3.20
N VAL A 82 -0.11 -4.82 -4.29
CA VAL A 82 -1.35 -4.85 -5.09
C VAL A 82 -1.79 -6.29 -5.30
N ALA A 83 -3.09 -6.55 -5.14
CA ALA A 83 -3.72 -7.82 -5.48
C ALA A 83 -4.82 -7.61 -6.53
N TRP A 84 -4.89 -8.50 -7.52
CA TRP A 84 -5.91 -8.48 -8.57
C TRP A 84 -7.08 -9.38 -8.19
N LEU A 85 -8.30 -8.84 -8.21
CA LEU A 85 -9.54 -9.54 -7.83
C LEU A 85 -10.37 -10.01 -9.04
N ASP A 86 -9.81 -9.98 -10.24
CA ASP A 86 -10.54 -10.17 -11.51
C ASP A 86 -11.57 -9.08 -11.81
N GLY A 87 -12.15 -9.10 -13.01
CA GLY A 87 -13.27 -8.23 -13.40
C GLY A 87 -12.95 -6.74 -13.51
N GLY A 88 -11.69 -6.35 -13.39
CA GLY A 88 -11.26 -4.95 -13.32
C GLY A 88 -10.88 -4.48 -11.92
N LEU A 89 -11.07 -5.29 -10.88
CA LEU A 89 -10.93 -4.84 -9.50
C LEU A 89 -9.54 -5.14 -8.94
N TRP A 90 -8.99 -4.19 -8.19
CA TRP A 90 -7.69 -4.33 -7.54
C TRP A 90 -7.78 -3.90 -6.08
N LEU A 91 -6.99 -4.52 -5.22
CA LEU A 91 -6.69 -4.01 -3.90
C LEU A 91 -5.30 -3.40 -3.91
N HIS A 92 -5.16 -2.24 -3.28
CA HIS A 92 -3.89 -1.58 -3.08
C HIS A 92 -3.67 -1.37 -1.59
N HIS A 93 -2.61 -1.99 -1.08
CA HIS A 93 -2.16 -1.88 0.30
C HIS A 93 -0.99 -0.90 0.38
N THR A 94 -1.07 0.05 1.30
CA THR A 94 -0.01 1.03 1.58
C THR A 94 0.15 1.24 3.08
N LEU A 95 1.35 1.57 3.52
CA LEU A 95 1.60 2.07 4.86
C LEU A 95 1.46 3.59 4.86
N HIS A 96 0.44 4.11 5.54
CA HIS A 96 0.28 5.55 5.72
C HIS A 96 0.91 5.98 7.03
N ILE A 97 1.96 6.81 6.95
CA ILE A 97 2.66 7.34 8.12
C ILE A 97 2.27 8.81 8.28
N SER A 98 1.67 9.16 9.41
CA SER A 98 1.41 10.56 9.80
C SER A 98 1.98 10.84 11.19
N GLU A 99 2.35 12.10 11.45
CA GLU A 99 2.82 12.50 12.79
C GLU A 99 1.72 12.39 13.86
N ALA A 100 0.45 12.52 13.46
CA ALA A 100 -0.69 12.51 14.38
C ALA A 100 -1.18 11.10 14.73
N ASP A 101 -1.20 10.19 13.74
CA ASP A 101 -1.85 8.88 13.85
C ASP A 101 -0.84 7.72 13.80
N GLY A 102 0.45 8.02 13.60
CA GLY A 102 1.50 7.04 13.45
C GLY A 102 1.42 6.30 12.11
N ALA A 103 1.99 5.10 12.08
CA ALA A 103 1.97 4.21 10.92
C ALA A 103 0.70 3.35 10.96
N ARG A 104 -0.13 3.45 9.92
CA ARG A 104 -1.34 2.65 9.76
C ARG A 104 -1.36 1.96 8.39
N ASP A 105 -1.73 0.70 8.37
CA ASP A 105 -2.03 -0.02 7.13
C ASP A 105 -3.31 0.55 6.52
N VAL A 106 -3.26 0.79 5.21
CA VAL A 106 -4.37 1.34 4.43
C VAL A 106 -4.65 0.41 3.27
N LEU A 107 -5.90 -0.02 3.17
CA LEU A 107 -6.41 -0.81 2.06
C LEU A 107 -7.33 0.05 1.19
N THR A 108 -7.05 0.11 -0.11
CA THR A 108 -7.88 0.82 -1.09
C THR A 108 -8.40 -0.18 -2.12
N LEU A 109 -9.71 -0.20 -2.31
CA LEU A 109 -10.37 -0.93 -3.38
C LEU A 109 -10.45 -0.02 -4.63
N ILE A 110 -9.82 -0.46 -5.71
CA ILE A 110 -9.81 0.25 -6.99
C ILE A 110 -10.79 -0.46 -7.92
N VAL A 111 -11.90 0.21 -8.24
CA VAL A 111 -13.01 -0.39 -9.01
C VAL A 111 -13.24 0.34 -10.34
N PRO A 112 -13.57 -0.39 -11.42
CA PRO A 112 -13.91 0.22 -12.71
C PRO A 112 -15.20 1.04 -12.60
N CYS A 113 -15.24 2.19 -13.28
CA CYS A 113 -16.45 3.03 -13.33
C CYS A 113 -17.46 2.50 -14.38
N THR A 114 -18.76 2.63 -14.11
CA THR A 114 -19.82 2.27 -15.06
C THR A 114 -19.76 3.07 -16.36
N CYS A 115 -19.15 4.26 -16.38
CA CYS A 115 -18.93 5.05 -17.59
C CYS A 115 -17.81 4.49 -18.50
N THR A 116 -17.04 3.49 -18.04
CA THR A 116 -15.93 2.83 -18.75
C THR A 116 -14.70 3.70 -19.03
N ARG A 117 -14.60 4.88 -18.40
CA ARG A 117 -13.51 5.84 -18.65
C ARG A 117 -12.36 5.80 -17.64
N GLY A 118 -12.46 4.96 -16.62
CA GLY A 118 -11.39 4.79 -15.63
C GLY A 118 -11.89 4.10 -14.37
N TYR A 119 -11.25 4.43 -13.26
CA TYR A 119 -11.43 3.77 -11.97
C TYR A 119 -11.83 4.77 -10.90
N VAL A 120 -12.32 4.23 -9.79
CA VAL A 120 -12.63 4.95 -8.56
C VAL A 120 -11.90 4.23 -7.43
N ASP A 121 -11.22 5.01 -6.61
CA ASP A 121 -10.45 4.54 -5.48
C ASP A 121 -11.34 4.69 -4.24
N ILE A 122 -11.57 3.58 -3.52
CA ILE A 122 -12.43 3.54 -2.33
C ILE A 122 -11.60 3.06 -1.16
N LEU A 123 -11.40 3.93 -0.16
CA LEU A 123 -10.70 3.59 1.07
C LEU A 123 -11.54 2.59 1.88
N LEU A 124 -10.90 1.53 2.38
CA LEU A 124 -11.50 0.56 3.27
C LEU A 124 -10.91 0.74 4.67
N ASP A 125 -11.71 1.29 5.59
CA ASP A 125 -11.28 1.46 6.98
C ASP A 125 -11.58 0.18 7.81
N THR A 126 -12.64 -0.55 7.47
CA THR A 126 -13.08 -1.77 8.18
C THR A 126 -13.62 -2.87 7.24
N GLU A 127 -13.76 -4.10 7.79
CA GLU A 127 -14.43 -5.21 7.10
C GLU A 127 -15.92 -4.91 6.84
N ASP A 128 -16.59 -4.16 7.72
CA ASP A 128 -17.99 -3.77 7.52
C ASP A 128 -18.13 -2.82 6.32
N ASP A 129 -17.20 -1.86 6.16
CA ASP A 129 -17.19 -0.94 5.01
C ASP A 129 -17.05 -1.72 3.70
N LEU A 130 -16.16 -2.73 3.68
CA LEU A 130 -16.01 -3.59 2.52
C LEU A 130 -17.34 -4.29 2.17
N ILE A 131 -18.03 -4.87 3.15
CA ILE A 131 -19.29 -5.59 2.92
C ILE A 131 -20.35 -4.63 2.36
N GLU A 132 -20.44 -3.42 2.90
CA GLU A 132 -21.35 -2.38 2.41
C GLU A 132 -21.02 -1.99 0.96
N ILE A 133 -19.76 -1.69 0.67
CA ILE A 133 -19.29 -1.33 -0.68
C ILE A 133 -19.56 -2.48 -1.67
N LEU A 134 -19.28 -3.73 -1.31
CA LEU A 134 -19.55 -4.87 -2.18
C LEU A 134 -21.05 -5.06 -2.44
N ALA A 135 -21.91 -4.75 -1.48
CA ALA A 135 -23.36 -4.75 -1.67
C ALA A 135 -23.80 -3.66 -2.65
N GLU A 136 -23.21 -2.46 -2.59
CA GLU A 136 -23.45 -1.36 -3.51
C GLU A 136 -22.96 -1.64 -4.94
N LEU A 137 -21.83 -2.34 -5.08
CA LEU A 137 -21.25 -2.71 -6.37
C LEU A 137 -21.94 -3.92 -7.02
N ARG A 138 -22.74 -4.68 -6.26
CA ARG A 138 -23.40 -5.89 -6.75
C ARG A 138 -24.32 -5.65 -7.95
N PRO A 139 -25.22 -4.63 -7.97
CA PRO A 139 -26.14 -4.40 -9.10
C PRO A 139 -25.42 -4.05 -10.41
N THR A 140 -24.20 -3.52 -10.32
CA THR A 140 -23.37 -3.09 -11.45
C THR A 140 -22.27 -4.10 -11.79
N HIS A 141 -22.30 -5.28 -11.17
CA HIS A 141 -21.31 -6.35 -11.35
C HIS A 141 -19.87 -5.90 -11.05
N GLY A 142 -19.67 -5.23 -9.91
CA GLY A 142 -18.34 -4.80 -9.45
C GLY A 142 -17.89 -3.44 -9.97
N ARG A 143 -18.80 -2.61 -10.50
CA ARG A 143 -18.48 -1.30 -11.09
C ARG A 143 -19.03 -0.15 -10.26
N SER A 144 -18.22 0.86 -9.97
CA SER A 144 -18.71 2.04 -9.25
C SER A 144 -19.66 2.87 -10.14
N PRO A 145 -20.88 3.20 -9.67
CA PRO A 145 -21.78 4.10 -10.39
C PRO A 145 -21.12 5.46 -10.63
N HIS A 146 -21.15 5.94 -11.87
CA HIS A 146 -20.64 7.26 -12.19
C HIS A 146 -21.53 8.36 -11.57
N SER A 147 -21.00 9.14 -10.63
CA SER A 147 -21.64 10.40 -10.20
C SER A 147 -21.30 11.52 -11.17
N VAL A 148 -22.25 12.43 -11.41
CA VAL A 148 -22.06 13.62 -12.28
C VAL A 148 -21.28 14.74 -11.55
N THR A 149 -20.72 14.44 -10.39
CA THR A 149 -19.92 15.38 -9.60
C THR A 149 -18.46 15.37 -10.07
N PRO A 150 -17.69 16.45 -9.86
CA PRO A 150 -16.37 16.65 -10.49
C PRO A 150 -15.25 15.75 -9.99
N VAL A 151 -15.53 14.79 -9.10
CA VAL A 151 -14.58 13.74 -8.75
C VAL A 151 -14.63 12.74 -9.91
N ASP A 152 -14.06 13.16 -11.02
CA ASP A 152 -13.99 12.37 -12.24
C ASP A 152 -13.32 11.03 -11.93
N CYS A 153 -13.81 9.96 -12.57
CA CYS A 153 -13.24 8.61 -12.55
C CYS A 153 -11.86 8.52 -13.24
N HIS A 154 -10.99 9.51 -13.00
CA HIS A 154 -9.74 9.79 -13.69
C HIS A 154 -8.51 9.13 -13.06
N SER A 155 -8.64 8.06 -12.28
CA SER A 155 -7.46 7.31 -11.80
C SER A 155 -6.60 6.73 -12.95
N VAL A 156 -7.02 6.89 -14.22
CA VAL A 156 -6.18 6.65 -15.40
C VAL A 156 -6.12 7.91 -16.28
N GLN A 157 -4.92 8.49 -16.45
CA GLN A 157 -4.66 9.39 -17.57
C GLN A 157 -4.92 8.62 -18.87
N THR A 158 -5.71 9.17 -19.79
CA THR A 158 -5.87 8.61 -21.13
C THR A 158 -4.48 8.50 -21.78
N VAL A 159 -3.94 7.28 -21.87
CA VAL A 159 -2.76 7.01 -22.68
C VAL A 159 -3.11 7.46 -24.10
N PRO A 160 -2.40 8.44 -24.70
CA PRO A 160 -2.71 8.86 -26.06
C PRO A 160 -2.65 7.63 -26.97
N PRO A 161 -3.58 7.50 -27.94
CA PRO A 161 -3.64 6.31 -28.78
C PRO A 161 -2.27 6.09 -29.41
N LEU A 162 -1.66 4.92 -29.15
CA LEU A 162 -0.48 4.47 -29.85
C LEU A 162 -0.80 4.49 -31.33
N ARG A 163 -0.32 5.52 -32.04
CA ARG A 163 -0.34 5.53 -33.50
C ARG A 163 0.35 4.25 -33.92
N ARG A 164 -0.41 3.33 -34.53
CA ARG A 164 0.17 2.20 -35.25
C ARG A 164 1.21 2.79 -36.19
N LEU A 165 2.49 2.51 -35.95
CA LEU A 165 3.51 2.65 -36.97
C LEU A 165 3.16 1.60 -38.02
N ALA A 166 2.44 2.04 -39.06
CA ALA A 166 2.27 1.27 -40.27
C ALA A 166 3.67 1.03 -40.87
N ARG A 167 3.95 -0.23 -41.18
CA ARG A 167 4.86 -0.60 -42.27
C ARG A 167 4.01 -1.00 -43.45
#